data_AF-U6Q2J3-F1
#
_entry.id   AF-U6Q2J3-F1
#
_cell.length_a   1.000
_cell.length_b   1.000
_cell.length_c   1.000
_cell.angle_alpha   90.00
_cell.angle_beta   90.00
_cell.angle_gamma   90.00
#
_symmetry.space_group_name_H-M   'P 1'
#
loop_
_entity.id
_entity.type
_entity.pdbx_description
1 polymer ?
#
loop_
_entity_poly.entity_id
_entity_poly.type
_entity_poly.pdbx_seq_one_letter_code
_entity_poly.pdbx_strand_id
1 'polypeptide(L)'
;MSSLQNMNYEIVKTEQGKFALYVNGEFVKDYTRKSSAIRGYERLIASLGFVESGCADAQTDSACAAGCGAVQPPPTSNTGGQNFKPVKQGGVSHISEIQNHYVMVNGEIKAVPLRKGVGMSAHIDTITITFSKYSLLTLEQSVQCESEDAEDELVLANAETMLFEIFGFYFSSRGNGRNGYPKTANMGLKSDERIKYGFFGWGNGDKQGGTVCIYVSGVGLAAALDGWENRLYDWIKDYAPSCKITRIDLAHDFLKGEYTPLQAYSDWAAGKFKSGNTQPNAEMAGVGWLNAPDGGRTLYIGSRKNGSRVVRVYEKGIEQGDRSSSWVRFELQMRNRDIVLEHDILLNPGEYLTGAYPICEELFSQYSEDLKKPDRIQKMKEISVEHMLHHASIQVSPTIKTLKFMGFEEQEIVQLLENVGAKMNKRLHPNAFDAGYPFVEFIKENKRKPSDIDLRNYIFEKKLVESEIQQEQKPKVNTEELKQFRNNLKSDLFLRAVFGKGFTRELQESMTYDEYLHLRYGQYKQQNLNPKHKETS
;
A
#
# COMPACT_ATOMS: atom_id res chain seq x y z
N MET A 1 22.57 -7.81 20.55
CA MET A 1 21.53 -6.77 20.81
C MET A 1 21.94 -5.72 21.89
N SER A 2 23.20 -5.59 22.32
CA SER A 2 23.53 -4.67 23.45
C SER A 2 24.60 -3.58 23.20
N SER A 3 24.94 -3.24 21.95
CA SER A 3 25.95 -2.18 21.66
C SER A 3 25.41 -0.93 20.95
N LEU A 4 24.19 -0.94 20.41
CA LEU A 4 23.63 0.20 19.66
C LEU A 4 22.81 1.19 20.52
N GLN A 5 22.73 0.99 21.84
CA GLN A 5 21.72 1.66 22.66
C GLN A 5 22.14 2.97 23.35
N ASN A 6 23.33 3.53 23.12
CA ASN A 6 23.74 4.79 23.77
C ASN A 6 24.68 5.66 22.90
N MET A 7 24.27 6.02 21.68
CA MET A 7 24.91 7.14 20.98
C MET A 7 24.12 8.42 21.25
N ASN A 8 24.65 9.30 22.11
CA ASN A 8 24.02 10.59 22.35
C ASN A 8 24.30 11.53 21.17
N TYR A 9 23.27 12.22 20.67
CA TYR A 9 23.42 13.25 19.67
C TYR A 9 22.93 14.60 20.17
N GLU A 10 23.59 15.65 19.71
CA GLU A 10 23.23 17.03 20.01
C GLU A 10 23.10 17.81 18.71
N ILE A 11 22.09 18.70 18.63
CA ILE A 11 21.93 19.60 17.48
C ILE A 11 21.94 21.03 18.00
N VAL A 12 23.02 21.75 17.70
CA VAL A 12 23.25 23.12 18.18
C VAL A 12 23.02 24.11 17.02
N LYS A 13 22.28 25.19 17.28
CA LYS A 13 22.12 26.25 16.27
C LYS A 13 23.37 27.14 16.30
N THR A 14 24.07 27.25 15.17
CA THR A 14 25.30 28.04 15.05
C THR A 14 24.99 29.53 14.92
N GLU A 15 25.98 30.38 15.18
CA GLU A 15 25.88 31.84 15.00
C GLU A 15 25.50 32.24 13.57
N GLN A 16 25.83 31.40 12.59
CA GLN A 16 25.46 31.56 11.18
C GLN A 16 24.03 31.08 10.85
N GLY A 17 23.25 30.68 11.87
CA GLY A 17 21.86 30.23 11.71
C GLY A 17 21.68 28.80 11.18
N LYS A 18 22.77 28.05 11.00
CA LYS A 18 22.75 26.61 10.66
C LYS A 18 22.56 25.76 11.93
N PHE A 19 22.40 24.46 11.77
CA PHE A 19 22.22 23.47 12.82
C PHE A 19 23.36 22.44 12.75
N ALA A 20 24.34 22.56 13.64
CA ALA A 20 25.46 21.64 13.79
C ALA A 20 25.01 20.35 14.48
N LEU A 21 25.24 19.20 13.86
CA LEU A 21 25.05 17.88 14.47
C LEU A 21 26.35 17.43 15.13
N TYR A 22 26.24 17.04 16.40
CA TYR A 22 27.29 16.37 17.16
C TYR A 22 26.83 14.97 17.55
N VAL A 23 27.73 14.00 17.49
CA VAL A 23 27.47 12.62 17.95
C VAL A 23 28.60 12.24 18.90
N ASN A 24 28.24 11.86 20.13
CA ASN A 24 29.18 11.64 21.23
C ASN A 24 30.17 12.80 21.45
N GLY A 25 29.72 14.03 21.21
CA GLY A 25 30.52 15.25 21.36
C GLY A 25 31.42 15.59 20.16
N GLU A 26 31.49 14.74 19.14
CA GLU A 26 32.23 15.04 17.91
C GLU A 26 31.35 15.71 16.87
N PHE A 27 31.87 16.77 16.25
CA PHE A 27 31.18 17.47 15.17
C PHE A 27 31.07 16.59 13.93
N VAL A 28 29.85 16.43 13.43
CA VAL A 28 29.57 15.67 12.20
C VAL A 28 29.42 16.62 11.03
N LYS A 29 28.41 17.51 11.07
CA LYS A 29 28.06 18.38 9.94
C LYS A 29 27.09 19.50 10.34
N ASP A 30 27.15 20.62 9.62
CA ASP A 30 26.15 21.69 9.66
C ASP A 30 24.99 21.47 8.69
N TYR A 31 23.76 21.71 9.14
CA TYR A 31 22.54 21.61 8.34
C TYR A 31 21.79 22.93 8.28
N THR A 32 21.15 23.23 7.16
CA THR A 32 20.33 24.45 7.02
C THR A 32 19.01 24.39 7.80
N ARG A 33 18.55 23.20 8.19
CA ARG A 33 17.31 22.96 8.95
C ARG A 33 17.53 21.92 10.03
N LYS A 34 16.92 22.11 11.21
CA LYS A 34 16.99 21.17 12.34
C LYS A 34 16.50 19.76 11.96
N SER A 35 15.44 19.66 11.15
CA SER A 35 14.92 18.36 10.66
C SER A 35 15.91 17.63 9.75
N SER A 36 16.76 18.36 9.03
CA SER A 36 17.82 17.77 8.21
C SER A 36 18.97 17.23 9.06
N ALA A 37 19.28 17.88 10.19
CA ALA A 37 20.25 17.38 11.17
C ALA A 37 19.76 16.10 11.88
N ILE A 38 18.47 16.05 12.25
CA ILE A 38 17.84 14.85 12.83
C ILE A 38 17.94 13.67 11.85
N ARG A 39 17.57 13.88 10.58
CA ARG A 39 17.72 12.86 9.52
C ARG A 39 19.19 12.52 9.22
N GLY A 40 20.11 13.45 9.45
CA GLY A 40 21.56 13.21 9.40
C GLY A 40 22.00 12.17 10.43
N TYR A 41 21.52 12.30 11.66
CA TYR A 41 21.78 11.35 12.73
C TYR A 41 21.11 9.98 12.49
N GLU A 42 19.85 9.95 12.05
CA GLU A 42 19.15 8.70 11.71
C GLU A 42 19.90 7.90 10.62
N ARG A 43 20.49 8.59 9.63
CA ARG A 43 21.35 8.00 8.60
C ARG A 43 22.63 7.36 9.18
N LEU A 44 23.29 8.05 10.12
CA LEU A 44 24.50 7.55 10.77
C LEU A 44 24.22 6.25 11.56
N ILE A 45 23.12 6.23 12.31
CA ILE A 45 22.71 5.04 13.07
C ILE A 45 22.38 3.87 12.15
N ALA A 46 21.66 4.13 11.05
CA ALA A 46 21.33 3.10 10.08
C ALA A 46 22.58 2.48 9.43
N SER A 47 23.63 3.27 9.17
CA SER A 47 24.89 2.75 8.61
C SER A 47 25.74 1.92 9.59
N LEU A 48 25.68 2.22 10.89
CA LEU A 48 26.46 1.52 11.92
C LEU A 48 25.82 0.20 12.37
N GLY A 49 24.53 -0.03 12.07
CA GLY A 49 23.82 -1.26 12.40
C GLY A 49 24.19 -2.49 11.56
N PHE A 50 25.11 -2.37 10.59
CA PHE A 50 25.43 -3.42 9.62
C PHE A 50 26.88 -3.91 9.64
N VAL A 51 27.72 -3.42 10.56
CA VAL A 51 29.09 -3.93 10.73
C VAL A 51 29.12 -5.02 11.82
N GLU A 52 28.48 -6.16 11.59
CA GLU A 52 28.82 -7.40 12.30
C GLU A 52 28.81 -8.60 11.34
N SER A 53 30.00 -9.18 11.19
CA SER A 53 30.39 -10.42 10.49
C SER A 53 30.49 -10.38 8.95
N GLY A 54 31.74 -10.40 8.44
CA GLY A 54 32.01 -10.86 7.08
C GLY A 54 33.13 -10.20 6.27
N CYS A 55 34.13 -9.52 6.85
CA CYS A 55 35.32 -9.12 6.09
C CYS A 55 36.28 -10.30 5.95
N ALA A 56 36.36 -10.89 4.75
CA ALA A 56 37.53 -11.58 4.26
C ALA A 56 38.01 -10.86 3.00
N ASP A 57 39.27 -10.47 3.04
CA ASP A 57 39.97 -9.65 2.06
C ASP A 57 39.88 -10.19 0.63
N ALA A 58 39.60 -9.31 -0.34
CA ALA A 58 40.01 -9.49 -1.71
C ALA A 58 40.52 -8.15 -2.26
N GLN A 59 41.83 -8.10 -2.44
CA GLN A 59 42.60 -6.97 -2.90
C GLN A 59 42.14 -6.48 -4.28
N THR A 60 42.11 -5.17 -4.39
CA THR A 60 42.07 -4.38 -5.61
C THR A 60 43.31 -4.64 -6.46
N ASP A 61 43.14 -4.94 -7.75
CA ASP A 61 44.17 -4.63 -8.75
C ASP A 61 43.57 -3.82 -9.91
N SER A 62 44.13 -2.62 -10.02
CA SER A 62 43.88 -1.61 -11.02
C SER A 62 44.74 -1.89 -12.25
N ALA A 63 44.16 -1.79 -13.45
CA ALA A 63 44.91 -1.53 -14.67
C ALA A 63 44.04 -0.80 -15.70
N CYS A 64 44.26 0.51 -15.79
CA CYS A 64 43.90 1.38 -16.90
C CYS A 64 44.72 1.06 -18.17
N ALA A 65 44.11 1.12 -19.37
CA ALA A 65 44.72 1.72 -20.56
C ALA A 65 43.77 1.78 -21.78
N ALA A 66 43.58 3.02 -22.23
CA ALA A 66 43.25 3.57 -23.55
C ALA A 66 43.23 2.67 -24.81
N GLY A 67 42.28 3.01 -25.71
CA GLY A 67 42.33 2.64 -27.13
C GLY A 67 41.13 3.18 -27.93
N CYS A 68 41.25 4.41 -28.45
CA CYS A 68 40.33 4.97 -29.46
C CYS A 68 40.45 4.21 -30.80
N GLY A 69 39.32 3.95 -31.47
CA GLY A 69 39.33 3.39 -32.82
C GLY A 69 37.97 3.41 -33.54
N ALA A 70 37.80 4.42 -34.40
CA ALA A 70 37.02 4.46 -35.65
C ALA A 70 35.49 4.15 -35.64
N VAL A 71 34.74 5.21 -35.92
CA VAL A 71 33.33 5.25 -36.35
C VAL A 71 33.16 4.57 -37.73
N GLN A 72 32.17 3.70 -37.85
CA GLN A 72 31.59 3.26 -39.14
C GLN A 72 30.07 3.49 -39.10
N PRO A 73 29.45 3.93 -40.21
CA PRO A 73 28.02 4.30 -40.22
C PRO A 73 27.13 3.05 -40.09
N PRO A 74 25.89 3.19 -39.56
CA PRO A 74 25.03 2.04 -39.34
C PRO A 74 24.53 1.47 -40.67
N PRO A 75 24.46 0.13 -40.83
CA PRO A 75 23.83 -0.47 -41.99
C PRO A 75 22.31 -0.25 -41.94
N THR A 76 21.76 0.04 -43.12
CA THR A 76 20.33 0.22 -43.38
C THR A 76 19.59 -1.13 -43.37
N SER A 77 18.52 -1.21 -42.55
CA SER A 77 17.37 -2.12 -42.62
C SER A 77 17.48 -3.59 -42.13
N ASN A 78 16.76 -3.83 -41.02
CA ASN A 78 15.76 -4.88 -40.66
C ASN A 78 15.96 -6.38 -40.95
N THR A 79 15.64 -7.15 -39.90
CA THR A 79 15.64 -8.63 -39.71
C THR A 79 17.01 -9.26 -39.41
N GLY A 80 17.24 -9.54 -38.13
CA GLY A 80 18.37 -10.34 -37.67
C GLY A 80 18.49 -10.24 -36.16
N GLY A 81 17.97 -11.23 -35.43
CA GLY A 81 18.26 -11.39 -34.01
C GLY A 81 19.77 -11.44 -33.82
N GLN A 82 20.34 -10.46 -33.13
CA GLN A 82 21.73 -10.54 -32.72
C GLN A 82 21.79 -11.59 -31.61
N ASN A 83 22.30 -12.77 -31.97
CA ASN A 83 22.80 -13.75 -31.03
C ASN A 83 23.89 -13.07 -30.19
N PHE A 84 23.52 -12.55 -29.02
CA PHE A 84 24.49 -12.32 -27.96
C PHE A 84 25.11 -13.68 -27.65
N LYS A 85 26.40 -13.85 -27.95
CA LYS A 85 27.13 -15.04 -27.52
C LYS A 85 27.06 -15.08 -25.99
N PRO A 86 26.50 -16.14 -25.38
CA PRO A 86 26.51 -16.24 -23.93
C PRO A 86 27.96 -16.32 -23.47
N VAL A 87 28.37 -15.37 -22.63
CA VAL A 87 29.54 -15.56 -21.80
C VAL A 87 29.23 -16.78 -20.94
N LYS A 88 29.97 -17.88 -21.13
CA LYS A 88 29.89 -19.05 -20.26
C LYS A 88 30.41 -18.67 -18.88
N GLN A 89 29.55 -18.08 -18.06
CA GLN A 89 29.71 -18.10 -16.60
C GLN A 89 29.21 -19.46 -16.11
N GLY A 90 30.01 -20.13 -15.28
CA GLY A 90 29.69 -21.48 -14.82
C GLY A 90 28.35 -21.54 -14.08
N GLY A 91 27.50 -22.49 -14.48
CA GLY A 91 26.51 -23.14 -13.62
C GLY A 91 25.48 -22.27 -12.88
N VAL A 92 25.11 -21.08 -13.35
CA VAL A 92 23.98 -20.35 -12.76
C VAL A 92 22.68 -20.90 -13.34
N SER A 93 21.87 -21.57 -12.51
CA SER A 93 20.52 -21.99 -12.89
C SER A 93 19.66 -20.75 -13.15
N HIS A 94 19.21 -20.56 -14.39
CA HIS A 94 18.27 -19.49 -14.72
C HIS A 94 16.91 -19.79 -14.08
N ILE A 95 16.27 -18.78 -13.48
CA ILE A 95 14.92 -18.92 -12.90
C ILE A 95 13.86 -18.96 -14.02
N SER A 96 14.07 -18.13 -15.05
CA SER A 96 13.23 -18.10 -16.24
C SER A 96 14.05 -17.94 -17.51
N GLU A 97 13.46 -18.35 -18.63
CA GLU A 97 14.03 -18.22 -19.97
C GLU A 97 13.00 -17.67 -20.96
N ILE A 98 13.47 -17.11 -22.07
CA ILE A 98 12.61 -16.64 -23.16
C ILE A 98 12.47 -17.74 -24.22
N GLN A 99 11.23 -18.06 -24.56
CA GLN A 99 10.87 -18.88 -25.69
C GLN A 99 9.93 -18.09 -26.61
N ASN A 100 10.13 -18.17 -27.93
CA ASN A 100 9.14 -17.61 -28.86
C ASN A 100 7.92 -18.52 -28.94
N HIS A 101 6.75 -17.94 -28.70
CA HIS A 101 5.47 -18.54 -29.06
C HIS A 101 4.93 -17.84 -30.30
N TYR A 102 4.24 -18.57 -31.17
CA TYR A 102 3.76 -18.05 -32.45
C TYR A 102 2.24 -17.97 -32.45
N VAL A 103 1.72 -16.83 -32.90
CA VAL A 103 0.28 -16.56 -33.00
C VAL A 103 -0.07 -16.08 -34.40
N MET A 104 -1.27 -16.41 -34.86
CA MET A 104 -1.79 -15.98 -36.17
C MET A 104 -2.59 -14.68 -36.03
N VAL A 105 -2.05 -13.57 -36.54
CA VAL A 105 -2.71 -12.26 -36.49
C VAL A 105 -2.96 -11.78 -37.90
N ASN A 106 -4.23 -11.61 -38.27
CA ASN A 106 -4.63 -11.14 -39.62
C ASN A 106 -4.02 -11.96 -40.78
N GLY A 107 -3.83 -13.27 -40.58
CA GLY A 107 -3.24 -14.16 -41.58
C GLY A 107 -1.70 -14.19 -41.58
N GLU A 108 -1.04 -13.41 -40.73
CA GLU A 108 0.42 -13.38 -40.59
C GLU A 108 0.87 -14.08 -39.30
N ILE A 109 1.99 -14.81 -39.38
CA ILE A 109 2.62 -15.40 -38.20
C ILE A 109 3.37 -14.30 -37.44
N LYS A 110 3.00 -14.07 -36.19
CA LYS A 110 3.67 -13.16 -35.27
C LYS A 110 4.39 -13.95 -34.18
N ALA A 111 5.69 -13.74 -34.03
CA ALA A 111 6.43 -14.23 -32.88
C ALA A 111 6.18 -13.35 -31.65
N VAL A 112 5.79 -13.96 -30.54
CA VAL A 112 5.60 -13.33 -29.25
C VAL A 112 6.65 -13.88 -28.29
N PRO A 113 7.57 -13.05 -27.78
CA PRO A 113 8.53 -13.49 -26.78
C PRO A 113 7.79 -13.81 -25.48
N LEU A 114 7.93 -15.05 -25.03
CA LEU A 114 7.26 -15.59 -23.85
C LEU A 114 8.30 -16.00 -22.83
N ARG A 115 8.25 -15.39 -21.65
CA ARG A 115 9.07 -15.83 -20.51
C ARG A 115 8.42 -17.06 -19.87
N LYS A 116 9.23 -18.06 -19.50
CA LYS A 116 8.77 -19.29 -18.86
C LYS A 116 9.70 -19.68 -17.71
N GLY A 117 9.14 -20.23 -16.64
CA GLY A 117 9.93 -20.78 -15.53
C GLY A 117 10.74 -21.99 -15.97
N VAL A 118 12.01 -22.04 -15.57
CA VAL A 118 12.89 -23.18 -15.87
C VAL A 118 12.67 -24.24 -14.79
N GLY A 119 12.09 -25.38 -15.19
CA GLY A 119 11.83 -26.49 -14.25
C GLY A 119 10.78 -26.20 -13.17
N MET A 120 10.04 -25.10 -13.27
CA MET A 120 9.09 -24.65 -12.26
C MET A 120 7.75 -24.19 -12.87
N SER A 121 6.75 -24.06 -12.00
CA SER A 121 5.36 -23.76 -12.38
C SER A 121 5.13 -22.30 -12.75
N ALA A 122 6.04 -21.37 -12.44
CA ALA A 122 5.78 -19.95 -12.65
C ALA A 122 6.97 -19.18 -13.21
N HIS A 123 6.68 -18.06 -13.85
CA HIS A 123 7.62 -16.95 -14.06
C HIS A 123 7.02 -15.65 -13.51
N ILE A 124 7.86 -14.63 -13.36
CA ILE A 124 7.41 -13.30 -12.93
C ILE A 124 7.01 -12.49 -14.16
N ASP A 125 5.76 -12.01 -14.19
CA ASP A 125 5.17 -11.23 -15.29
C ASP A 125 4.97 -9.75 -14.94
N THR A 126 5.15 -9.34 -13.69
CA THR A 126 5.24 -7.92 -13.31
C THR A 126 5.90 -7.83 -11.95
N ILE A 127 6.67 -6.76 -11.73
CA ILE A 127 7.20 -6.47 -10.39
C ILE A 127 7.16 -4.97 -10.08
N THR A 128 6.94 -4.64 -8.83
CA THR A 128 7.14 -3.30 -8.28
C THR A 128 7.92 -3.38 -6.99
N ILE A 129 9.05 -2.68 -6.94
CA ILE A 129 9.86 -2.55 -5.74
C ILE A 129 9.92 -1.11 -5.27
N THR A 130 10.09 -0.92 -3.97
CA THR A 130 10.26 0.40 -3.35
C THR A 130 11.31 0.30 -2.28
N PHE A 131 12.30 1.20 -2.32
CA PHE A 131 13.41 1.22 -1.39
C PHE A 131 13.90 2.65 -1.19
N SER A 132 14.83 2.85 -0.26
CA SER A 132 15.37 4.18 0.00
C SER A 132 16.21 4.67 -1.17
N LYS A 133 16.06 5.94 -1.57
CA LYS A 133 16.91 6.51 -2.62
C LYS A 133 18.41 6.47 -2.26
N TYR A 134 18.74 6.38 -0.98
CA TYR A 134 20.12 6.30 -0.48
C TYR A 134 20.82 4.99 -0.80
N SER A 135 20.08 3.90 -1.09
CA SER A 135 20.67 2.65 -1.59
C SER A 135 21.31 2.79 -2.98
N LEU A 136 21.06 3.92 -3.65
CA LEU A 136 21.67 4.26 -4.94
C LEU A 136 22.88 5.17 -4.81
N LEU A 137 23.27 5.59 -3.60
CA LEU A 137 24.33 6.56 -3.40
C LEU A 137 25.41 5.98 -2.50
N THR A 138 26.68 6.29 -2.78
CA THR A 138 27.73 6.10 -1.78
C THR A 138 27.57 7.12 -0.65
N LEU A 139 28.19 6.86 0.50
CA LEU A 139 28.19 7.81 1.61
C LEU A 139 28.79 9.15 1.16
N GLU A 140 29.91 9.13 0.45
CA GLU A 140 30.58 10.31 -0.08
C GLU A 140 29.66 11.12 -1.00
N GLN A 141 29.04 10.44 -1.97
CA GLN A 141 28.06 11.04 -2.89
C GLN A 141 26.90 11.71 -2.14
N SER A 142 26.34 11.03 -1.13
CA SER A 142 25.23 11.56 -0.34
C SER A 142 25.59 12.79 0.51
N VAL A 143 26.86 12.95 0.86
CA VAL A 143 27.35 14.06 1.70
C VAL A 143 27.75 15.27 0.86
N GLN A 144 28.23 15.05 -0.37
CA GLN A 144 28.72 16.07 -1.29
C GLN A 144 27.61 16.81 -2.06
N CYS A 145 26.39 16.27 -2.13
CA CYS A 145 25.28 16.96 -2.81
C CYS A 145 24.95 18.30 -2.13
N GLU A 146 25.09 19.39 -2.89
CA GLU A 146 24.84 20.76 -2.42
C GLU A 146 23.35 21.15 -2.44
N SER A 147 22.54 20.42 -3.22
CA SER A 147 21.10 20.66 -3.39
C SER A 147 20.33 19.34 -3.60
N GLU A 148 19.00 19.41 -3.44
CA GLU A 148 18.11 18.26 -3.69
C GLU A 148 18.07 17.88 -5.17
N ASP A 149 18.16 18.85 -6.09
CA ASP A 149 18.17 18.56 -7.52
C ASP A 149 19.48 17.87 -7.95
N ALA A 150 20.62 18.27 -7.39
CA ALA A 150 21.90 17.61 -7.64
C ALA A 150 21.91 16.16 -7.09
N GLU A 151 21.27 15.93 -5.94
CA GLU A 151 21.08 14.59 -5.39
C GLU A 151 20.17 13.73 -6.29
N ASP A 152 19.07 14.30 -6.77
CA ASP A 152 18.14 13.62 -7.69
C ASP A 152 18.85 13.22 -9.00
N GLU A 153 19.70 14.08 -9.58
CA GLU A 153 20.47 13.76 -10.78
C GLU A 153 21.42 12.57 -10.56
N LEU A 154 22.08 12.53 -9.41
CA LEU A 154 22.98 11.43 -9.08
C LEU A 154 22.25 10.12 -8.81
N VAL A 155 21.11 10.19 -8.10
CA VAL A 155 20.19 9.04 -7.91
C VAL A 155 19.75 8.50 -9.26
N LEU A 156 19.42 9.36 -10.22
CA LEU A 156 19.03 8.95 -11.56
C LEU A 156 20.18 8.30 -12.33
N ALA A 157 21.38 8.88 -12.30
CA ALA A 157 22.54 8.30 -12.97
C ALA A 157 22.86 6.89 -12.44
N ASN A 158 22.88 6.72 -11.11
CA ASN A 158 23.15 5.42 -10.48
C ASN A 158 22.00 4.43 -10.68
N ALA A 159 20.75 4.91 -10.72
CA ALA A 159 19.60 4.07 -11.07
C ALA A 159 19.67 3.59 -12.52
N GLU A 160 20.08 4.43 -13.47
CA GLU A 160 20.21 4.04 -14.87
C GLU A 160 21.26 2.92 -15.04
N THR A 161 22.40 3.02 -14.35
CA THR A 161 23.41 1.96 -14.30
C THR A 161 22.86 0.67 -13.71
N MET A 162 22.23 0.74 -12.53
CA MET A 162 21.64 -0.43 -11.87
C MET A 162 20.58 -1.12 -12.74
N LEU A 163 19.72 -0.35 -13.39
CA LEU A 163 18.70 -0.90 -14.30
C LEU A 163 19.33 -1.62 -15.50
N PHE A 164 20.40 -1.07 -16.04
CA PHE A 164 21.13 -1.69 -17.14
C PHE A 164 21.81 -2.99 -16.71
N GLU A 165 22.47 -3.01 -15.55
CA GLU A 165 23.13 -4.21 -15.02
C GLU A 165 22.13 -5.32 -14.67
N ILE A 166 21.00 -4.99 -14.05
CA ILE A 166 20.00 -5.98 -13.64
C ILE A 166 19.17 -6.44 -14.84
N PHE A 167 18.56 -5.51 -15.57
CA PHE A 167 17.56 -5.83 -16.58
C PHE A 167 18.05 -5.69 -18.02
N GLY A 168 19.12 -4.94 -18.28
CA GLY A 168 19.63 -4.68 -19.65
C GLY A 168 18.95 -3.53 -20.38
N PHE A 169 18.17 -2.71 -19.69
CA PHE A 169 17.55 -1.50 -20.25
C PHE A 169 17.65 -0.32 -19.29
N TYR A 170 17.33 0.87 -19.78
CA TYR A 170 17.59 2.15 -19.11
C TYR A 170 16.42 3.11 -19.29
N PHE A 171 16.59 4.37 -18.90
CA PHE A 171 15.56 5.40 -19.04
C PHE A 171 15.36 5.80 -20.50
N SER A 172 14.13 5.75 -20.98
CA SER A 172 13.78 6.17 -22.35
C SER A 172 13.32 7.61 -22.40
N SER A 173 12.47 8.05 -21.46
CA SER A 173 11.92 9.40 -21.45
C SER A 173 11.45 9.82 -20.06
N ARG A 174 11.23 11.13 -19.84
CA ARG A 174 10.60 11.63 -18.61
C ARG A 174 9.09 11.34 -18.62
N GLY A 175 8.50 11.23 -17.45
CA GLY A 175 7.09 10.96 -17.26
C GLY A 175 6.43 11.88 -16.23
N ASN A 176 5.11 11.83 -16.17
CA ASN A 176 4.31 12.56 -15.19
C ASN A 176 4.34 11.86 -13.82
N GLY A 177 4.04 12.60 -12.75
CA GLY A 177 3.94 12.04 -11.40
C GLY A 177 2.96 10.86 -11.33
N ARG A 178 3.33 9.80 -10.61
CA ARG A 178 2.56 8.54 -10.52
C ARG A 178 2.77 7.87 -9.17
N ASN A 179 1.74 7.20 -8.64
CA ASN A 179 1.81 6.41 -7.40
C ASN A 179 2.36 7.18 -6.18
N GLY A 180 2.14 8.49 -6.11
CA GLY A 180 2.63 9.35 -5.03
C GLY A 180 4.05 9.89 -5.22
N TYR A 181 4.74 9.52 -6.31
CA TYR A 181 6.01 10.11 -6.71
C TYR A 181 5.77 11.32 -7.64
N PRO A 182 6.31 12.50 -7.33
CA PRO A 182 6.10 13.70 -8.15
C PRO A 182 6.83 13.63 -9.50
N LYS A 183 7.98 12.95 -9.55
CA LYS A 183 8.81 12.82 -10.76
C LYS A 183 8.87 11.34 -11.18
N THR A 184 8.77 11.07 -12.48
CA THR A 184 8.97 9.72 -13.04
C THR A 184 9.77 9.73 -14.34
N ALA A 185 10.34 8.57 -14.68
CA ALA A 185 11.03 8.30 -15.93
C ALA A 185 10.52 6.96 -16.46
N ASN A 186 10.14 6.90 -17.74
CA ASN A 186 9.80 5.65 -18.41
C ASN A 186 11.08 4.86 -18.66
N MET A 187 10.99 3.53 -18.55
CA MET A 187 12.06 2.61 -18.88
C MET A 187 11.77 1.97 -20.23
N GLY A 188 12.79 1.78 -21.07
CA GLY A 188 12.62 1.35 -22.45
C GLY A 188 13.88 1.53 -23.28
N LEU A 189 13.74 1.42 -24.60
CA LEU A 189 14.77 1.79 -25.55
C LEU A 189 14.58 3.26 -25.96
N LYS A 190 15.66 4.06 -25.94
CA LYS A 190 15.65 5.45 -26.46
C LYS A 190 15.29 5.51 -27.95
N SER A 191 15.57 4.44 -28.70
CA SER A 191 15.25 4.35 -30.14
C SER A 191 13.76 4.13 -30.43
N ASP A 192 12.96 3.66 -29.46
CA ASP A 192 11.53 3.46 -29.63
C ASP A 192 10.75 3.69 -28.32
N GLU A 193 10.47 4.97 -28.04
CA GLU A 193 9.76 5.39 -26.83
C GLU A 193 8.28 4.93 -26.77
N ARG A 194 7.74 4.36 -27.85
CA ARG A 194 6.38 3.80 -27.86
C ARG A 194 6.26 2.57 -26.99
N ILE A 195 7.35 1.81 -26.85
CA ILE A 195 7.40 0.60 -26.03
C ILE A 195 7.91 0.97 -24.64
N LYS A 196 7.06 0.76 -23.63
CA LYS A 196 7.38 1.06 -22.23
C LYS A 196 7.57 -0.23 -21.44
N TYR A 197 8.78 -0.45 -20.95
CA TYR A 197 9.13 -1.58 -20.08
C TYR A 197 8.73 -1.33 -18.63
N GLY A 198 8.51 -0.07 -18.26
CA GLY A 198 8.19 0.28 -16.89
C GLY A 198 8.34 1.76 -16.60
N PHE A 199 8.39 2.10 -15.31
CA PHE A 199 8.81 3.43 -14.87
C PHE A 199 9.63 3.37 -13.58
N PHE A 200 10.45 4.40 -13.38
CA PHE A 200 11.15 4.73 -12.15
C PHE A 200 10.54 6.02 -11.58
N GLY A 201 10.15 6.02 -10.30
CA GLY A 201 9.56 7.16 -9.60
C GLY A 201 10.45 7.64 -8.46
N TRP A 202 10.60 8.96 -8.32
CA TRP A 202 11.40 9.59 -7.27
C TRP A 202 10.87 10.98 -6.88
N GLY A 203 11.55 11.61 -5.92
CA GLY A 203 11.29 12.96 -5.43
C GLY A 203 10.52 13.01 -4.12
N ASN A 204 10.59 14.15 -3.43
CA ASN A 204 10.01 14.35 -2.11
C ASN A 204 8.51 14.67 -2.16
N GLY A 205 7.68 13.66 -2.39
CA GLY A 205 6.23 13.75 -2.16
C GLY A 205 5.87 13.60 -0.67
N ASP A 206 4.74 14.16 -0.24
CA ASP A 206 4.26 14.19 1.16
C ASP A 206 4.23 12.82 1.87
N LYS A 207 4.13 11.72 1.11
CA LYS A 207 4.02 10.35 1.62
C LYS A 207 5.18 9.42 1.29
N GLN A 208 6.04 9.80 0.33
CA GLN A 208 7.07 8.90 -0.25
C GLN A 208 8.47 9.54 -0.26
N GLY A 209 8.67 10.65 0.45
CA GLY A 209 9.97 11.32 0.54
C GLY A 209 11.10 10.39 0.98
N GLY A 210 12.26 10.52 0.33
CA GLY A 210 13.44 9.68 0.58
C GLY A 210 13.38 8.26 0.01
N THR A 211 12.35 7.91 -0.79
CA THR A 211 12.24 6.60 -1.45
C THR A 211 12.23 6.72 -2.97
N VAL A 212 12.50 5.59 -3.63
CA VAL A 212 12.31 5.41 -5.07
C VAL A 212 11.43 4.19 -5.33
N CYS A 213 10.78 4.17 -6.48
CA CYS A 213 9.93 3.08 -6.91
C CYS A 213 10.29 2.63 -8.32
N ILE A 214 10.44 1.33 -8.52
CA ILE A 214 10.69 0.72 -9.82
C ILE A 214 9.53 -0.20 -10.14
N TYR A 215 8.81 0.08 -11.23
CA TYR A 215 7.77 -0.78 -11.79
C TYR A 215 8.25 -1.33 -13.12
N VAL A 216 8.31 -2.67 -13.26
CA VAL A 216 8.61 -3.34 -14.53
C VAL A 216 7.37 -4.15 -14.95
N SER A 217 6.91 -3.91 -16.18
CA SER A 217 5.75 -4.60 -16.78
C SER A 217 6.13 -5.98 -17.34
N GLY A 218 5.15 -6.80 -17.72
CA GLY A 218 5.42 -8.08 -18.40
C GLY A 218 6.18 -7.92 -19.72
N VAL A 219 5.91 -6.84 -20.45
CA VAL A 219 6.70 -6.48 -21.65
C VAL A 219 8.14 -6.15 -21.28
N GLY A 220 8.35 -5.43 -20.18
CA GLY A 220 9.70 -5.12 -19.69
C GLY A 220 10.45 -6.35 -19.21
N LEU A 221 9.79 -7.25 -18.48
CA LEU A 221 10.40 -8.50 -18.03
C LEU A 221 10.64 -9.46 -19.20
N ALA A 222 9.79 -9.49 -20.22
CA ALA A 222 10.06 -10.24 -21.44
C ALA A 222 11.27 -9.69 -22.22
N ALA A 223 11.56 -8.39 -22.13
CA ALA A 223 12.74 -7.76 -22.72
C ALA A 223 14.00 -7.84 -21.83
N ALA A 224 13.85 -8.19 -20.55
CA ALA A 224 14.96 -8.23 -19.61
C ALA A 224 15.95 -9.36 -19.94
N LEU A 225 17.23 -9.13 -19.63
CA LEU A 225 18.29 -10.14 -19.72
C LEU A 225 17.95 -11.38 -18.87
N ASP A 226 18.27 -12.57 -19.37
CA ASP A 226 18.10 -13.79 -18.59
C ASP A 226 18.91 -13.76 -17.28
N GLY A 227 18.35 -14.30 -16.20
CA GLY A 227 18.92 -14.24 -14.86
C GLY A 227 18.80 -12.88 -14.16
N TRP A 228 17.91 -11.98 -14.63
CA TRP A 228 17.64 -10.71 -13.95
C TRP A 228 17.10 -10.93 -12.54
N GLU A 229 16.42 -12.05 -12.29
CA GLU A 229 15.88 -12.43 -10.99
C GLU A 229 17.01 -12.56 -9.96
N ASN A 230 18.06 -13.31 -10.30
CA ASN A 230 19.25 -13.48 -9.47
C ASN A 230 19.96 -12.15 -9.26
N ARG A 231 20.19 -11.38 -10.34
CA ARG A 231 20.84 -10.06 -10.24
C ARG A 231 20.07 -9.08 -9.37
N LEU A 232 18.75 -9.07 -9.46
CA LEU A 232 17.91 -8.22 -8.62
C LEU A 232 17.93 -8.69 -7.16
N TYR A 233 17.86 -10.00 -6.93
CA TYR A 233 17.92 -10.58 -5.58
C TYR A 233 19.25 -10.24 -4.90
N ASP A 234 20.38 -10.47 -5.58
CA ASP A 234 21.71 -10.17 -5.08
C ASP A 234 21.88 -8.66 -4.83
N TRP A 235 21.44 -7.82 -5.77
CA TRP A 235 21.50 -6.37 -5.60
C TRP A 235 20.67 -5.90 -4.38
N ILE A 236 19.46 -6.44 -4.19
CA ILE A 236 18.62 -6.12 -3.04
C ILE A 236 19.34 -6.53 -1.74
N LYS A 237 19.89 -7.75 -1.71
CA LYS A 237 20.58 -8.28 -0.53
C LYS A 237 21.78 -7.40 -0.13
N ASP A 238 22.57 -6.96 -1.10
CA ASP A 238 23.84 -6.27 -0.86
C ASP A 238 23.65 -4.76 -0.63
N TYR A 239 22.74 -4.11 -1.36
CA TYR A 239 22.62 -2.64 -1.38
C TYR A 239 21.31 -2.10 -0.79
N ALA A 240 20.25 -2.91 -0.77
CA ALA A 240 18.91 -2.46 -0.37
C ALA A 240 18.13 -3.50 0.45
N PRO A 241 18.66 -4.02 1.57
CA PRO A 241 18.01 -5.11 2.31
C PRO A 241 16.63 -4.73 2.87
N SER A 242 16.36 -3.42 3.05
CA SER A 242 15.03 -2.93 3.44
C SER A 242 14.06 -2.72 2.25
N CYS A 243 14.45 -3.15 1.05
CA CYS A 243 13.62 -3.05 -0.16
C CYS A 243 12.31 -3.80 0.04
N LYS A 244 11.21 -3.22 -0.44
CA LYS A 244 9.89 -3.84 -0.39
C LYS A 244 9.45 -4.20 -1.79
N ILE A 245 9.18 -5.48 -2.01
CA ILE A 245 8.34 -5.89 -3.15
C ILE A 245 6.91 -5.47 -2.81
N THR A 246 6.40 -4.47 -3.52
CA THR A 246 5.06 -3.91 -3.28
C THR A 246 3.99 -4.56 -4.16
N ARG A 247 4.42 -5.09 -5.31
CA ARG A 247 3.61 -5.91 -6.20
C ARG A 247 4.49 -6.91 -6.92
N ILE A 248 3.99 -8.12 -7.09
CA ILE A 248 4.55 -9.12 -7.98
C ILE A 248 3.43 -9.92 -8.62
N ASP A 249 3.49 -10.14 -9.93
CA ASP A 249 2.53 -10.97 -10.64
C ASP A 249 3.27 -12.22 -11.13
N LEU A 250 2.82 -13.40 -10.70
CA LEU A 250 3.37 -14.70 -11.08
C LEU A 250 2.47 -15.32 -12.15
N ALA A 251 3.04 -15.89 -13.20
CA ALA A 251 2.28 -16.39 -14.35
C ALA A 251 2.67 -17.80 -14.78
N HIS A 252 1.67 -18.55 -15.25
CA HIS A 252 1.82 -19.81 -15.96
C HIS A 252 1.01 -19.76 -17.26
N ASP A 253 1.58 -20.31 -18.34
CA ASP A 253 0.98 -20.31 -19.67
C ASP A 253 0.60 -21.73 -20.10
N PHE A 254 -0.69 -21.96 -20.27
CA PHE A 254 -1.30 -23.16 -20.83
C PHE A 254 -1.45 -22.98 -22.34
N LEU A 255 -0.41 -23.38 -23.09
CA LEU A 255 -0.30 -23.11 -24.52
C LEU A 255 -1.22 -24.00 -25.37
N LYS A 256 -1.67 -25.14 -24.86
CA LYS A 256 -2.50 -26.12 -25.58
C LYS A 256 -3.92 -26.19 -25.04
N GLY A 257 -4.35 -25.19 -24.27
CA GLY A 257 -5.69 -25.14 -23.68
C GLY A 257 -5.89 -26.16 -22.57
N GLU A 258 -4.83 -26.56 -21.87
CA GLU A 258 -4.88 -27.50 -20.74
C GLU A 258 -5.78 -26.98 -19.60
N TYR A 259 -5.91 -25.65 -19.50
CA TYR A 259 -6.79 -24.98 -18.57
C TYR A 259 -7.44 -23.76 -19.24
N THR A 260 -8.69 -23.46 -18.88
CA THR A 260 -9.51 -22.44 -19.54
C THR A 260 -10.23 -21.53 -18.53
N PRO A 261 -10.67 -20.32 -18.92
CA PRO A 261 -11.49 -19.48 -18.05
C PRO A 261 -12.79 -20.16 -17.59
N LEU A 262 -13.37 -21.05 -18.39
CA LEU A 262 -14.58 -21.81 -18.04
C LEU A 262 -14.30 -22.86 -16.96
N GLN A 263 -13.18 -23.59 -17.09
CA GLN A 263 -12.75 -24.51 -16.04
C GLN A 263 -12.44 -23.75 -14.75
N ALA A 264 -11.73 -22.62 -14.84
CA ALA A 264 -11.47 -21.78 -13.67
C ALA A 264 -12.74 -21.28 -12.97
N TYR A 265 -13.80 -20.98 -13.72
CA TYR A 265 -15.11 -20.65 -13.15
C TYR A 265 -15.72 -21.84 -12.42
N SER A 266 -15.64 -23.03 -13.03
CA SER A 266 -16.17 -24.27 -12.46
C SER A 266 -15.42 -24.66 -11.18
N ASP A 267 -14.09 -24.56 -11.17
CA ASP A 267 -13.24 -24.82 -10.01
C ASP A 267 -13.46 -23.78 -8.90
N TRP A 268 -13.70 -22.51 -9.26
CA TRP A 268 -14.17 -21.51 -8.32
C TRP A 268 -15.52 -21.87 -7.72
N ALA A 269 -16.51 -22.26 -8.51
CA ALA A 269 -17.83 -22.66 -8.03
C ALA A 269 -17.76 -23.91 -7.12
N ALA A 270 -16.83 -24.83 -7.39
CA ALA A 270 -16.53 -25.98 -6.55
C ALA A 270 -15.74 -25.64 -5.27
N GLY A 271 -15.32 -24.38 -5.10
CA GLY A 271 -14.63 -23.91 -3.91
C GLY A 271 -13.12 -24.18 -3.87
N LYS A 272 -12.50 -24.53 -4.99
CA LYS A 272 -11.05 -24.84 -5.04
C LYS A 272 -10.13 -23.61 -4.93
N PHE A 273 -10.71 -22.41 -5.01
CA PHE A 273 -10.01 -21.13 -4.76
C PHE A 273 -10.19 -20.63 -3.31
N LYS A 274 -10.71 -21.44 -2.40
CA LYS A 274 -10.83 -21.04 -0.99
C LYS A 274 -9.47 -20.87 -0.33
N SER A 275 -9.37 -19.86 0.53
CA SER A 275 -8.25 -19.69 1.45
C SER A 275 -8.80 -19.84 2.87
N GLY A 276 -8.62 -21.02 3.46
CA GLY A 276 -9.35 -21.43 4.67
C GLY A 276 -10.85 -21.58 4.37
N ASN A 277 -11.71 -20.99 5.20
CA ASN A 277 -13.17 -21.10 5.07
C ASN A 277 -13.80 -20.03 4.15
N THR A 278 -13.00 -19.14 3.55
CA THR A 278 -13.51 -18.00 2.79
C THR A 278 -13.40 -18.24 1.29
N GLN A 279 -14.54 -18.15 0.60
CA GLN A 279 -14.61 -18.11 -0.86
C GLN A 279 -14.26 -16.69 -1.35
N PRO A 280 -13.27 -16.51 -2.24
CA PRO A 280 -13.01 -15.21 -2.86
C PRO A 280 -14.12 -14.83 -3.85
N ASN A 281 -14.37 -13.53 -4.05
CA ASN A 281 -15.28 -13.05 -5.10
C ASN A 281 -14.73 -13.42 -6.49
N ALA A 282 -15.62 -13.62 -7.47
CA ALA A 282 -15.26 -13.77 -8.87
C ALA A 282 -15.92 -12.70 -9.74
N GLU A 283 -15.24 -12.28 -10.81
CA GLU A 283 -15.73 -11.31 -11.80
C GLU A 283 -15.37 -11.81 -13.21
N MET A 284 -16.39 -11.96 -14.05
CA MET A 284 -16.23 -12.30 -15.48
C MET A 284 -16.06 -11.01 -16.29
N ALA A 285 -15.03 -10.94 -17.13
CA ALA A 285 -14.76 -9.83 -18.02
C ALA A 285 -14.44 -10.32 -19.44
N GLY A 286 -14.78 -9.52 -20.46
CA GLY A 286 -14.61 -9.85 -21.87
C GLY A 286 -15.94 -10.15 -22.57
N VAL A 287 -16.00 -9.92 -23.88
CA VAL A 287 -17.23 -10.12 -24.68
C VAL A 287 -17.47 -11.60 -25.00
N GLY A 288 -16.43 -12.45 -24.82
CA GLY A 288 -16.44 -13.91 -24.97
C GLY A 288 -17.43 -14.66 -24.08
N TRP A 289 -17.91 -14.03 -23.02
CA TRP A 289 -18.89 -14.63 -22.11
C TRP A 289 -20.33 -14.60 -22.64
N LEU A 290 -20.64 -13.69 -23.57
CA LEU A 290 -22.02 -13.47 -24.03
C LEU A 290 -22.11 -13.32 -25.55
N ASN A 291 -21.60 -12.21 -26.08
CA ASN A 291 -22.02 -11.70 -27.39
C ASN A 291 -21.08 -12.07 -28.54
N ALA A 292 -19.83 -12.39 -28.23
CA ALA A 292 -18.81 -12.71 -29.24
C ALA A 292 -17.92 -13.83 -28.69
N PRO A 293 -18.27 -15.12 -28.87
CA PRO A 293 -17.55 -16.25 -28.28
C PRO A 293 -16.06 -16.32 -28.62
N ASP A 294 -15.63 -15.66 -29.70
CA ASP A 294 -14.25 -15.51 -30.18
C ASP A 294 -13.56 -14.21 -29.67
N GLY A 295 -14.27 -13.39 -28.90
CA GLY A 295 -13.83 -12.07 -28.43
C GLY A 295 -13.18 -12.05 -27.04
N GLY A 296 -12.68 -13.19 -26.58
CA GLY A 296 -11.85 -13.29 -25.38
C GLY A 296 -12.62 -13.31 -24.06
N ARG A 297 -12.19 -14.19 -23.15
CA ARG A 297 -12.69 -14.35 -21.79
C ARG A 297 -11.57 -14.13 -20.78
N THR A 298 -11.91 -13.41 -19.72
CA THR A 298 -11.10 -13.29 -18.51
C THR A 298 -11.97 -13.55 -17.30
N LEU A 299 -11.46 -14.38 -16.38
CA LEU A 299 -12.01 -14.56 -15.05
C LEU A 299 -11.05 -13.95 -14.02
N TYR A 300 -11.56 -13.03 -13.21
CA TYR A 300 -10.87 -12.52 -12.03
C TYR A 300 -11.37 -13.26 -10.78
N ILE A 301 -10.44 -13.64 -9.90
CA ILE A 301 -10.77 -14.24 -8.59
C ILE A 301 -10.03 -13.45 -7.50
N GLY A 302 -10.79 -12.95 -6.52
CA GLY A 302 -10.32 -12.01 -5.50
C GLY A 302 -10.71 -10.56 -5.81
N SER A 303 -10.53 -9.67 -4.83
CA SER A 303 -10.89 -8.25 -4.99
C SER A 303 -9.84 -7.50 -5.80
N ARG A 304 -10.16 -7.12 -7.04
CA ARG A 304 -9.27 -6.31 -7.92
C ARG A 304 -8.81 -5.00 -7.27
N LYS A 305 -9.71 -4.33 -6.54
CA LYS A 305 -9.43 -3.03 -5.91
C LYS A 305 -8.67 -3.18 -4.60
N ASN A 306 -9.09 -4.09 -3.71
CA ASN A 306 -8.65 -4.11 -2.30
C ASN A 306 -7.96 -5.42 -1.89
N GLY A 307 -7.89 -6.43 -2.74
CA GLY A 307 -7.22 -7.69 -2.46
C GLY A 307 -5.70 -7.55 -2.44
N SER A 308 -5.05 -8.34 -1.60
CA SER A 308 -3.61 -8.62 -1.67
C SER A 308 -3.27 -9.72 -2.65
N ARG A 309 -4.24 -10.59 -2.98
CA ARG A 309 -4.11 -11.66 -3.98
C ARG A 309 -5.27 -11.57 -4.96
N VAL A 310 -4.97 -11.56 -6.25
CA VAL A 310 -5.95 -11.57 -7.33
C VAL A 310 -5.46 -12.50 -8.41
N VAL A 311 -6.23 -13.55 -8.70
CA VAL A 311 -5.97 -14.44 -9.83
C VAL A 311 -6.68 -13.89 -11.06
N ARG A 312 -6.04 -14.01 -12.22
CA ARG A 312 -6.59 -13.76 -13.55
C ARG A 312 -6.36 -15.00 -14.40
N VAL A 313 -7.43 -15.56 -14.95
CA VAL A 313 -7.35 -16.64 -15.95
C VAL A 313 -7.95 -16.09 -17.23
N TYR A 314 -7.17 -16.01 -18.30
CA TYR A 314 -7.63 -15.39 -19.54
C TYR A 314 -7.02 -15.97 -20.80
N GLU A 315 -7.76 -15.84 -21.90
CA GLU A 315 -7.35 -16.29 -23.24
C GLU A 315 -6.29 -15.35 -23.82
N LYS A 316 -5.03 -15.58 -23.44
CA LYS A 316 -3.85 -14.76 -23.79
C LYS A 316 -3.57 -14.73 -25.29
N GLY A 317 -3.80 -15.83 -26.01
CA GLY A 317 -3.65 -15.86 -27.46
C GLY A 317 -4.59 -14.88 -28.18
N ILE A 318 -5.84 -14.78 -27.69
CA ILE A 318 -6.82 -13.81 -28.21
C ILE A 318 -6.39 -12.38 -27.87
N GLU A 319 -5.86 -12.14 -26.67
CA GLU A 319 -5.28 -10.84 -26.29
C GLU A 319 -4.10 -10.44 -27.21
N GLN A 320 -3.33 -11.42 -27.70
CA GLN A 320 -2.25 -11.19 -28.67
C GLN A 320 -2.72 -11.04 -30.12
N GLY A 321 -4.02 -11.20 -30.39
CA GLY A 321 -4.66 -10.98 -31.69
C GLY A 321 -5.03 -12.26 -32.45
N ASP A 322 -4.78 -13.44 -31.88
CA ASP A 322 -5.13 -14.72 -32.51
C ASP A 322 -6.38 -15.32 -31.89
N ARG A 323 -7.51 -15.17 -32.59
CA ARG A 323 -8.82 -15.67 -32.17
C ARG A 323 -8.94 -17.19 -32.14
N SER A 324 -8.02 -17.90 -32.79
CA SER A 324 -8.01 -19.37 -32.85
C SER A 324 -7.07 -20.01 -31.82
N SER A 325 -6.26 -19.20 -31.15
CA SER A 325 -5.27 -19.69 -30.20
C SER A 325 -5.92 -20.30 -28.96
N SER A 326 -5.42 -21.47 -28.55
CA SER A 326 -5.79 -22.12 -27.28
C SER A 326 -4.97 -21.62 -26.09
N TRP A 327 -4.10 -20.63 -26.30
CA TRP A 327 -3.21 -20.11 -25.27
C TRP A 327 -3.99 -19.38 -24.18
N VAL A 328 -3.97 -19.93 -22.97
CA VAL A 328 -4.53 -19.35 -21.75
C VAL A 328 -3.42 -19.04 -20.77
N ARG A 329 -3.50 -17.89 -20.10
CA ARG A 329 -2.59 -17.52 -19.01
C ARG A 329 -3.31 -17.52 -17.68
N PHE A 330 -2.68 -18.14 -16.68
CA PHE A 330 -3.02 -18.02 -15.27
C PHE A 330 -2.04 -17.08 -14.60
N GLU A 331 -2.52 -15.96 -14.09
CA GLU A 331 -1.72 -14.94 -13.40
C GLU A 331 -2.19 -14.79 -11.95
N LEU A 332 -1.28 -14.94 -10.99
CA LEU A 332 -1.47 -14.57 -9.61
C LEU A 332 -0.79 -13.22 -9.33
N GLN A 333 -1.59 -12.16 -9.24
CA GLN A 333 -1.11 -10.89 -8.74
C GLN A 333 -1.11 -10.86 -7.21
N MET A 334 0.03 -10.49 -6.63
CA MET A 334 0.21 -10.26 -5.21
C MET A 334 0.63 -8.83 -4.91
N ARG A 335 0.10 -8.27 -3.83
CA ARG A 335 0.39 -6.90 -3.36
C ARG A 335 0.64 -6.92 -1.85
N ASN A 336 1.64 -6.16 -1.38
CA ASN A 336 2.07 -6.12 0.03
C ASN A 336 1.12 -5.32 0.95
N ARG A 337 -0.19 -5.63 0.91
CA ARG A 337 -1.21 -4.90 1.68
C ARG A 337 -1.35 -5.44 3.09
N ASP A 338 -1.72 -6.70 3.19
CA ASP A 338 -1.87 -7.47 4.42
C ASP A 338 -0.98 -8.71 4.42
N ILE A 339 -0.05 -8.78 3.46
CA ILE A 339 0.98 -9.82 3.33
C ILE A 339 2.35 -9.19 3.15
N VAL A 340 3.40 -9.88 3.59
CA VAL A 340 4.80 -9.56 3.32
C VAL A 340 5.23 -10.37 2.10
N LEU A 341 5.83 -9.69 1.11
CA LEU A 341 6.41 -10.33 -0.07
C LEU A 341 7.91 -10.40 0.14
N GLU A 342 8.38 -11.57 0.58
CA GLU A 342 9.79 -11.86 0.82
C GLU A 342 10.59 -11.82 -0.49
N HIS A 343 11.89 -11.48 -0.40
CA HIS A 343 12.74 -11.38 -1.60
C HIS A 343 12.98 -12.73 -2.29
N ASP A 344 12.88 -13.84 -1.56
CA ASP A 344 13.10 -15.19 -2.08
C ASP A 344 12.07 -15.59 -3.17
N ILE A 345 10.94 -14.88 -3.27
CA ILE A 345 9.98 -15.04 -4.36
C ILE A 345 10.59 -14.75 -5.74
N LEU A 346 11.68 -13.97 -5.79
CA LEU A 346 12.44 -13.75 -7.03
C LEU A 346 13.08 -15.04 -7.52
N LEU A 347 13.52 -15.88 -6.59
CA LEU A 347 14.22 -17.13 -6.87
C LEU A 347 13.26 -18.31 -7.00
N ASN A 348 12.15 -18.29 -6.26
CA ASN A 348 11.22 -19.40 -6.16
C ASN A 348 9.77 -19.02 -6.54
N PRO A 349 9.52 -18.37 -7.69
CA PRO A 349 8.17 -17.91 -8.03
C PRO A 349 7.16 -19.08 -8.13
N GLY A 350 7.61 -20.26 -8.54
CA GLY A 350 6.77 -21.45 -8.64
C GLY A 350 6.17 -21.88 -7.31
N GLU A 351 7.00 -21.99 -6.27
CA GLU A 351 6.57 -22.38 -4.90
C GLU A 351 5.42 -21.52 -4.37
N TYR A 352 5.46 -20.21 -4.67
CA TYR A 352 4.44 -19.24 -4.28
C TYR A 352 3.18 -19.34 -5.14
N LEU A 353 3.30 -19.63 -6.43
CA LEU A 353 2.15 -19.82 -7.32
C LEU A 353 1.39 -21.09 -6.94
N THR A 354 2.10 -22.21 -6.81
CA THR A 354 1.55 -23.52 -6.44
C THR A 354 0.95 -23.49 -5.04
N GLY A 355 1.62 -22.83 -4.08
CA GLY A 355 1.10 -22.67 -2.72
C GLY A 355 -0.09 -21.70 -2.59
N ALA A 356 -0.52 -21.00 -3.64
CA ALA A 356 -1.49 -19.91 -3.48
C ALA A 356 -2.92 -20.38 -3.12
N TYR A 357 -3.38 -21.46 -3.76
CA TYR A 357 -4.73 -22.03 -3.63
C TYR A 357 -4.69 -23.56 -3.87
N PRO A 358 -5.65 -24.33 -3.32
CA PRO A 358 -5.73 -25.78 -3.56
C PRO A 358 -5.72 -26.16 -5.05
N ILE A 359 -6.43 -25.40 -5.91
CA ILE A 359 -6.40 -25.63 -7.36
C ILE A 359 -5.01 -25.46 -7.98
N CYS A 360 -4.16 -24.58 -7.43
CA CYS A 360 -2.81 -24.42 -7.94
C CYS A 360 -1.96 -25.67 -7.65
N GLU A 361 -2.11 -26.27 -6.47
CA GLU A 361 -1.46 -27.54 -6.13
C GLU A 361 -1.88 -28.66 -7.09
N GLU A 362 -3.16 -28.73 -7.47
CA GLU A 362 -3.66 -29.68 -8.48
C GLU A 362 -3.06 -29.41 -9.87
N LEU A 363 -3.16 -28.18 -10.37
CA LEU A 363 -2.73 -27.78 -11.72
C LEU A 363 -1.21 -27.92 -11.92
N PHE A 364 -0.43 -27.68 -10.87
CA PHE A 364 1.02 -27.63 -10.94
C PHE A 364 1.69 -28.83 -10.25
N SER A 365 0.93 -29.89 -9.94
CA SER A 365 1.43 -31.12 -9.31
C SER A 365 2.57 -31.82 -10.05
N GLN A 366 2.74 -31.56 -11.36
CA GLN A 366 3.87 -32.06 -12.15
C GLN A 366 5.21 -31.40 -11.79
N TYR A 367 5.19 -30.25 -11.11
CA TYR A 367 6.37 -29.57 -10.62
C TYR A 367 6.65 -30.01 -9.18
N SER A 368 7.88 -30.46 -8.91
CA SER A 368 8.30 -30.87 -7.57
C SER A 368 8.70 -29.64 -6.75
N GLU A 369 7.72 -28.90 -6.25
CA GLU A 369 7.91 -27.62 -5.55
C GLU A 369 7.62 -27.70 -4.04
N ASP A 370 8.43 -27.01 -3.25
CA ASP A 370 8.21 -26.82 -1.81
C ASP A 370 7.26 -25.65 -1.57
N LEU A 371 5.97 -25.94 -1.31
CA LEU A 371 4.91 -24.93 -1.26
C LEU A 371 5.19 -23.78 -0.28
N LYS A 372 5.14 -22.54 -0.76
CA LYS A 372 5.27 -21.33 0.06
C LYS A 372 4.04 -20.44 0.02
N LYS A 373 3.77 -19.76 1.13
CA LYS A 373 2.69 -18.79 1.28
C LYS A 373 3.25 -17.51 1.91
N PRO A 374 2.94 -16.32 1.38
CA PRO A 374 3.35 -15.05 1.98
C PRO A 374 2.80 -14.92 3.41
N ASP A 375 3.65 -14.46 4.32
CA ASP A 375 3.25 -14.20 5.70
C ASP A 375 2.26 -13.05 5.77
N ARG A 376 1.23 -13.19 6.62
CA ARG A 376 0.27 -12.10 6.85
C ARG A 376 0.85 -11.07 7.79
N ILE A 377 0.74 -9.80 7.42
CA ILE A 377 1.06 -8.68 8.30
C ILE A 377 0.08 -8.70 9.46
N GLN A 378 0.58 -9.01 10.65
CA GLN A 378 -0.16 -8.78 11.88
C GLN A 378 -0.22 -7.27 12.10
N LYS A 379 -1.36 -6.65 11.79
CA LYS A 379 -1.55 -5.23 12.14
C LYS A 379 -1.38 -5.09 13.65
N MET A 380 -0.38 -4.32 14.09
CA MET A 380 -0.32 -3.86 15.48
C MET A 380 -1.68 -3.23 15.79
N LYS A 381 -2.37 -3.79 16.78
CA LYS A 381 -3.74 -3.39 17.12
C LYS A 381 -3.80 -2.01 17.77
N GLU A 382 -2.64 -1.47 18.15
CA GLU A 382 -2.53 -0.32 19.04
C GLU A 382 -2.34 0.98 18.24
N ILE A 383 -3.16 1.98 18.54
CA ILE A 383 -3.01 3.36 18.08
C ILE A 383 -2.57 4.23 19.26
N SER A 384 -1.86 5.32 19.01
CA SER A 384 -1.54 6.30 20.05
C SER A 384 -2.71 7.26 20.30
N VAL A 385 -2.68 7.97 21.43
CA VAL A 385 -3.65 9.03 21.75
C VAL A 385 -3.61 10.13 20.70
N GLU A 386 -2.43 10.52 20.23
CA GLU A 386 -2.23 11.56 19.22
C GLU A 386 -2.89 11.17 17.89
N HIS A 387 -2.74 9.92 17.47
CA HIS A 387 -3.36 9.43 16.25
C HIS A 387 -4.90 9.42 16.36
N MET A 388 -5.43 9.07 17.53
CA MET A 388 -6.87 9.17 17.80
C MET A 388 -7.36 10.62 17.73
N LEU A 389 -6.69 11.54 18.43
CA LEU A 389 -7.06 12.97 18.47
C LEU A 389 -6.96 13.62 17.08
N HIS A 390 -5.93 13.29 16.30
CA HIS A 390 -5.78 13.79 14.93
C HIS A 390 -7.00 13.45 14.08
N HIS A 391 -7.38 12.18 14.03
CA HIS A 391 -8.54 11.75 13.23
C HIS A 391 -9.88 12.25 13.79
N ALA A 392 -10.04 12.29 15.12
CA ALA A 392 -11.24 12.88 15.74
C ALA A 392 -11.37 14.36 15.36
N SER A 393 -10.28 15.12 15.39
CA SER A 393 -10.29 16.53 15.01
C SER A 393 -10.69 16.72 13.54
N ILE A 394 -10.17 15.93 12.61
CA ILE A 394 -10.53 16.02 11.19
C ILE A 394 -12.01 15.71 10.96
N GLN A 395 -12.51 14.64 11.58
CA GLN A 395 -13.85 14.15 11.33
C GLN A 395 -14.94 15.00 11.99
N VAL A 396 -14.67 15.55 13.18
CA VAL A 396 -15.70 16.16 14.03
C VAL A 396 -15.63 17.69 14.03
N SER A 397 -14.46 18.30 13.75
CA SER A 397 -14.31 19.76 13.78
C SER A 397 -15.27 20.53 12.87
N PRO A 398 -15.57 20.09 11.62
CA PRO A 398 -16.56 20.78 10.79
C PRO A 398 -17.92 20.87 11.48
N THR A 399 -18.39 19.78 12.08
CA THR A 399 -19.66 19.71 12.79
C THR A 399 -19.67 20.60 14.04
N ILE A 400 -18.59 20.57 14.84
CA ILE A 400 -18.47 21.45 16.02
C ILE A 400 -18.53 22.93 15.60
N LYS A 401 -17.81 23.33 14.54
CA LYS A 401 -17.82 24.70 14.04
C LYS A 401 -19.21 25.13 13.58
N THR A 402 -19.94 24.25 12.89
CA THR A 402 -21.32 24.50 12.48
C THR A 402 -22.23 24.71 13.69
N LEU A 403 -22.14 23.87 14.72
CA LEU A 403 -22.95 24.01 15.93
C LEU A 403 -22.62 25.28 16.73
N LYS A 404 -21.34 25.62 16.88
CA LYS A 404 -20.93 26.90 17.49
C LYS A 404 -21.48 28.09 16.71
N PHE A 405 -21.41 28.06 15.37
CA PHE A 405 -22.00 29.10 14.52
C PHE A 405 -23.53 29.23 14.74
N MET A 406 -24.22 28.10 14.92
CA MET A 406 -25.66 28.05 15.23
C MET A 406 -26.00 28.54 16.66
N GLY A 407 -25.00 28.81 17.49
CA GLY A 407 -25.14 29.37 18.83
C GLY A 407 -25.31 28.33 19.93
N PHE A 408 -24.86 27.10 19.73
CA PHE A 408 -24.80 26.09 20.79
C PHE A 408 -23.59 26.30 21.69
N GLU A 409 -23.81 26.12 22.99
CA GLU A 409 -22.76 26.14 24.01
C GLU A 409 -21.99 24.82 24.06
N GLU A 410 -20.80 24.83 24.63
CA GLU A 410 -19.86 23.69 24.55
C GLU A 410 -20.43 22.41 25.17
N GLN A 411 -21.14 22.52 26.29
CA GLN A 411 -21.80 21.38 26.96
C GLN A 411 -22.91 20.78 26.10
N GLU A 412 -23.67 21.61 25.39
CA GLU A 412 -24.74 21.16 24.49
C GLU A 412 -24.17 20.42 23.27
N ILE A 413 -23.05 20.92 22.73
CA ILE A 413 -22.34 20.29 21.61
C ILE A 413 -21.82 18.90 22.01
N VAL A 414 -21.24 18.78 23.21
CA VAL A 414 -20.75 17.49 23.72
C VAL A 414 -21.92 16.50 23.84
N GLN A 415 -23.03 16.89 24.48
CA GLN A 415 -24.20 16.03 24.63
C GLN A 415 -24.83 15.61 23.29
N LEU A 416 -24.78 16.48 22.27
CA LEU A 416 -25.29 16.17 20.94
C LEU A 416 -24.43 15.18 20.16
N LEU A 417 -23.11 15.30 20.29
CA LEU A 417 -22.12 14.49 19.57
C LEU A 417 -21.76 13.19 20.31
N GLU A 418 -21.94 13.17 21.63
CA GLU A 418 -21.70 12.00 22.45
C GLU A 418 -22.71 10.89 22.12
N ASN A 419 -22.16 9.74 21.71
CA ASN A 419 -22.94 8.53 21.59
C ASN A 419 -22.83 7.75 22.89
N VAL A 420 -23.81 7.92 23.77
CA VAL A 420 -23.91 7.24 25.08
C VAL A 420 -23.80 5.70 24.97
N GLY A 421 -24.07 5.11 23.80
CA GLY A 421 -23.90 3.67 23.55
C GLY A 421 -22.53 3.25 23.02
N ALA A 422 -21.62 4.19 22.74
CA ALA A 422 -20.30 3.90 22.20
C ALA A 422 -19.36 3.40 23.31
N LYS A 423 -18.59 2.34 22.99
CA LYS A 423 -17.54 1.84 23.89
C LYS A 423 -16.25 2.66 23.71
N MET A 424 -15.41 2.67 24.75
CA MET A 424 -14.04 3.15 24.63
C MET A 424 -13.31 2.53 23.43
N ASN A 425 -12.38 3.29 22.85
CA ASN A 425 -11.64 2.87 21.67
C ASN A 425 -10.79 1.63 22.00
N LYS A 426 -11.22 0.47 21.51
CA LYS A 426 -10.58 -0.83 21.75
C LYS A 426 -9.15 -0.94 21.20
N ARG A 427 -8.72 0.03 20.39
CA ARG A 427 -7.40 0.08 19.77
C ARG A 427 -6.42 0.97 20.53
N LEU A 428 -6.85 1.72 21.54
CA LEU A 428 -5.95 2.46 22.41
C LEU A 428 -5.69 1.61 23.66
N HIS A 429 -4.46 1.11 23.82
CA HIS A 429 -4.09 0.36 25.00
C HIS A 429 -4.07 1.31 26.22
N PRO A 430 -4.63 0.93 27.39
CA PRO A 430 -4.57 1.76 28.60
C PRO A 430 -3.17 2.23 28.98
N ASN A 431 -2.18 1.35 28.83
CA ASN A 431 -0.74 1.67 29.00
C ASN A 431 -0.25 2.86 28.15
N ALA A 432 -0.93 3.21 27.05
CA ALA A 432 -0.56 4.35 26.20
C ALA A 432 -0.88 5.71 26.82
N PHE A 433 -1.70 5.76 27.89
CA PHE A 433 -2.11 7.01 28.54
C PHE A 433 -2.18 6.92 30.07
N ASP A 434 -1.96 5.74 30.65
CA ASP A 434 -1.95 5.53 32.09
C ASP A 434 -0.79 4.60 32.50
N ALA A 435 0.29 5.22 33.01
CA ALA A 435 1.48 4.51 33.45
C ALA A 435 1.24 3.61 34.68
N GLY A 436 0.13 3.79 35.40
CA GLY A 436 -0.26 2.92 36.51
C GLY A 436 -0.94 1.62 36.07
N TYR A 437 -1.48 1.56 34.85
CA TYR A 437 -2.27 0.43 34.36
C TYR A 437 -1.50 -0.90 34.23
N PRO A 438 -0.23 -0.94 33.76
CA PRO A 438 0.58 -2.16 33.75
C PRO A 438 0.73 -2.79 35.15
N PHE A 439 0.82 -1.94 36.18
CA PHE A 439 0.94 -2.39 37.56
C PHE A 439 -0.37 -2.98 38.09
N VAL A 440 -1.52 -2.41 37.71
CA VAL A 440 -2.85 -2.97 38.02
C VAL A 440 -3.04 -4.34 37.37
N GLU A 441 -2.60 -4.50 36.12
CA GLU A 441 -2.65 -5.77 35.38
C GLU A 441 -1.77 -6.84 36.03
N PHE A 442 -0.51 -6.49 36.34
CA PHE A 442 0.42 -7.36 37.07
C PHE A 442 -0.16 -7.83 38.41
N ILE A 443 -0.78 -6.93 39.18
CA ILE A 443 -1.40 -7.25 40.47
C ILE A 443 -2.61 -8.20 40.29
N LYS A 444 -3.45 -7.98 39.26
CA LYS A 444 -4.60 -8.84 38.92
C LYS A 444 -4.15 -10.26 38.55
N GLU A 445 -3.17 -10.39 37.66
CA GLU A 445 -2.65 -11.69 37.22
C GLU A 445 -2.00 -12.49 38.35
N ASN A 446 -1.25 -11.80 39.22
CA ASN A 446 -0.52 -12.44 40.32
C ASN A 446 -1.35 -12.58 41.61
N LYS A 447 -2.64 -12.21 41.60
CA LYS A 447 -3.59 -12.28 42.74
C LYS A 447 -3.05 -11.72 44.06
N ARG A 448 -2.20 -10.69 44.00
CA ARG A 448 -1.59 -10.06 45.19
C ARG A 448 -2.39 -8.84 45.65
N LYS A 449 -2.33 -8.51 46.95
CA LYS A 449 -2.76 -7.20 47.47
C LYS A 449 -1.53 -6.32 47.62
N PRO A 450 -1.48 -5.10 47.04
CA PRO A 450 -0.38 -4.17 47.26
C PRO A 450 -0.23 -3.89 48.77
N SER A 451 0.97 -3.71 49.29
CA SER A 451 1.20 -3.29 50.68
C SER A 451 0.98 -1.79 50.88
N ASP A 452 1.20 -1.02 49.82
CA ASP A 452 1.09 0.43 49.77
C ASP A 452 -0.38 0.89 49.72
N ILE A 453 -0.71 1.89 50.55
CA ILE A 453 -2.08 2.41 50.75
C ILE A 453 -2.55 3.26 49.56
N ASP A 454 -1.66 4.04 48.94
CA ASP A 454 -1.99 4.93 47.82
C ASP A 454 -2.23 4.10 46.55
N LEU A 455 -1.45 3.03 46.36
CA LEU A 455 -1.67 2.05 45.30
C LEU A 455 -2.97 1.27 45.49
N ARG A 456 -3.38 0.97 46.74
CA ARG A 456 -4.68 0.36 47.02
C ARG A 456 -5.82 1.32 46.67
N ASN A 457 -5.70 2.60 47.01
CA ASN A 457 -6.69 3.62 46.70
C ASN A 457 -6.81 3.84 45.19
N TYR A 458 -5.70 3.93 44.47
CA TYR A 458 -5.69 4.03 43.01
C TYR A 458 -6.35 2.81 42.33
N ILE A 459 -6.05 1.58 42.77
CA ILE A 459 -6.72 0.36 42.25
C ILE A 459 -8.20 0.36 42.58
N PHE A 460 -8.58 0.83 43.78
CA PHE A 460 -9.97 0.94 44.20
C PHE A 460 -10.73 1.96 43.35
N GLU A 461 -10.16 3.15 43.12
CA GLU A 461 -10.72 4.19 42.25
C GLU A 461 -10.87 3.69 40.81
N LYS A 462 -9.87 3.00 40.23
CA LYS A 462 -9.99 2.43 38.88
C LYS A 462 -11.07 1.35 38.81
N LYS A 463 -11.19 0.51 39.84
CA LYS A 463 -12.29 -0.46 39.94
C LYS A 463 -13.63 0.21 40.12
N LEU A 464 -13.69 1.31 40.87
CA LEU A 464 -14.89 2.10 41.06
C LEU A 464 -15.34 2.71 39.74
N VAL A 465 -14.44 3.36 38.99
CA VAL A 465 -14.69 3.90 37.64
C VAL A 465 -15.07 2.80 36.64
N GLU A 466 -14.35 1.66 36.61
CA GLU A 466 -14.70 0.50 35.77
C GLU A 466 -16.09 -0.04 36.15
N SER A 467 -16.43 -0.05 37.44
CA SER A 467 -17.73 -0.48 37.94
C SER A 467 -18.82 0.57 37.69
N GLU A 468 -18.55 1.86 37.74
CA GLU A 468 -19.47 2.96 37.42
C GLU A 468 -19.79 2.95 35.92
N ILE A 469 -18.79 2.73 35.05
CA ILE A 469 -18.98 2.50 33.61
C ILE A 469 -19.82 1.24 33.33
N GLN A 470 -19.77 0.23 34.21
CA GLN A 470 -20.56 -1.00 34.08
C GLN A 470 -21.93 -0.95 34.81
N GLN A 471 -22.05 -0.14 35.86
CA GLN A 471 -23.22 0.04 36.73
C GLN A 471 -24.05 1.27 36.39
N GLU A 472 -23.58 2.14 35.50
CA GLU A 472 -24.46 2.86 34.59
C GLU A 472 -25.27 1.81 33.84
N GLN A 473 -26.34 1.34 34.50
CA GLN A 473 -27.53 0.85 33.85
C GLN A 473 -27.76 1.87 32.77
N LYS A 474 -27.55 1.47 31.50
CA LYS A 474 -27.91 2.28 30.33
C LYS A 474 -29.14 3.04 30.75
N PRO A 475 -29.10 4.38 30.93
CA PRO A 475 -30.33 5.07 31.16
C PRO A 475 -31.23 4.57 30.05
N LYS A 476 -32.45 4.14 30.39
CA LYS A 476 -33.49 4.02 29.36
C LYS A 476 -33.66 5.44 28.84
N VAL A 477 -32.73 5.86 28.00
CA VAL A 477 -32.88 6.92 27.06
C VAL A 477 -34.15 6.51 26.37
N ASN A 478 -35.24 7.18 26.71
CA ASN A 478 -36.46 7.02 25.99
C ASN A 478 -36.09 7.41 24.57
N THR A 479 -35.85 6.39 23.73
CA THR A 479 -35.33 6.58 22.38
C THR A 479 -36.24 7.51 21.60
N GLU A 480 -37.52 7.61 22.00
CA GLU A 480 -38.47 8.59 21.50
C GLU A 480 -38.21 10.01 22.00
N GLU A 481 -37.90 10.25 23.27
CA GLU A 481 -37.55 11.59 23.78
C GLU A 481 -36.26 12.12 23.15
N LEU A 482 -35.23 11.28 23.00
CA LEU A 482 -33.97 11.69 22.37
C LEU A 482 -34.10 11.83 20.84
N LYS A 483 -35.00 11.06 20.21
CA LYS A 483 -35.42 11.29 18.81
C LYS A 483 -36.27 12.54 18.68
N GLN A 484 -37.20 12.81 19.59
CA GLN A 484 -38.03 14.02 19.63
C GLN A 484 -37.16 15.24 19.86
N PHE A 485 -36.20 15.19 20.78
CA PHE A 485 -35.24 16.26 21.00
C PHE A 485 -34.42 16.51 19.73
N ARG A 486 -33.86 15.47 19.09
CA ARG A 486 -33.12 15.62 17.82
C ARG A 486 -34.01 16.12 16.66
N ASN A 487 -35.28 15.73 16.60
CA ASN A 487 -36.22 16.21 15.59
C ASN A 487 -36.64 17.67 15.85
N ASN A 488 -36.95 18.02 17.09
CA ASN A 488 -37.25 19.39 17.53
C ASN A 488 -36.06 20.32 17.27
N LEU A 489 -34.84 19.82 17.48
CA LEU A 489 -33.61 20.55 17.18
C LEU A 489 -33.41 20.77 15.68
N LYS A 490 -33.67 19.76 14.84
CA LYS A 490 -33.64 19.91 13.37
C LYS A 490 -34.66 20.94 12.89
N SER A 491 -35.85 20.96 13.47
CA SER A 491 -36.88 21.95 13.17
C SER A 491 -36.50 23.36 13.64
N ASP A 492 -35.91 23.51 14.84
CA ASP A 492 -35.43 24.80 15.34
C ASP A 492 -34.27 25.34 14.50
N LEU A 493 -33.34 24.46 14.11
CA LEU A 493 -32.23 24.77 13.21
C LEU A 493 -32.72 25.24 11.84
N PHE A 494 -33.77 24.61 11.30
CA PHE A 494 -34.41 25.04 10.05
C PHE A 494 -35.00 26.45 10.17
N LEU A 495 -35.75 26.72 11.25
CA LEU A 495 -36.34 28.04 11.48
C LEU A 495 -35.29 29.13 11.68
N ARG A 496 -34.22 28.87 12.44
CA ARG A 496 -33.08 29.78 12.59
C ARG A 496 -32.35 30.05 11.27
N ALA A 497 -32.25 29.05 10.39
CA ALA A 497 -31.61 29.18 9.09
C ALA A 497 -32.46 29.98 8.09
N VAL A 498 -33.79 29.85 8.14
CA VAL A 498 -34.72 30.54 7.23
C VAL A 498 -34.98 32.00 7.65
N PHE A 499 -35.08 32.27 8.96
CA PHE A 499 -35.54 33.58 9.46
C PHE A 499 -34.48 34.37 10.26
N GLY A 500 -33.30 33.80 10.50
CA GLY A 500 -32.19 34.46 11.22
C GLY A 500 -32.34 34.49 12.74
N LYS A 501 -31.22 34.74 13.46
CA LYS A 501 -31.14 34.67 14.94
C LYS A 501 -31.99 35.73 15.68
N GLY A 502 -32.30 36.86 15.05
CA GLY A 502 -33.06 37.95 15.68
C GLY A 502 -34.58 37.69 15.74
N PHE A 503 -35.13 37.08 14.68
CA PHE A 503 -36.56 36.91 14.50
C PHE A 503 -37.21 35.98 15.54
N THR A 504 -36.49 34.95 15.99
CA THR A 504 -37.01 33.94 16.95
C THR A 504 -37.10 34.44 18.38
N ARG A 505 -36.24 35.38 18.79
CA ARG A 505 -36.24 35.95 20.15
C ARG A 505 -37.39 36.94 20.34
N GLU A 506 -37.65 37.79 19.35
CA GLU A 506 -38.79 38.72 19.33
C GLU A 506 -40.14 37.99 19.23
N LEU A 507 -40.21 36.88 18.49
CA LEU A 507 -41.41 36.02 18.43
C LEU A 507 -41.67 35.25 19.74
N GLN A 508 -40.63 34.78 20.44
CA GLN A 508 -40.80 34.11 21.74
C GLN A 508 -41.26 35.06 22.85
N GLU A 509 -40.92 36.34 22.76
CA GLU A 509 -41.31 37.36 23.74
C GLU A 509 -42.71 37.96 23.45
N SER A 510 -43.26 37.80 22.24
CA SER A 510 -44.52 38.44 21.81
C SER A 510 -45.70 37.49 21.57
N MET A 511 -45.49 36.18 21.55
CA MET A 511 -46.55 35.19 21.29
C MET A 511 -46.91 34.36 22.52
N THR A 512 -48.20 34.05 22.65
CA THR A 512 -48.67 33.08 23.63
C THR A 512 -48.23 31.66 23.23
N TYR A 513 -48.11 30.76 24.22
CA TYR A 513 -47.66 29.38 23.99
C TYR A 513 -48.53 28.63 22.95
N ASP A 514 -49.83 28.93 22.91
CA ASP A 514 -50.77 28.36 21.94
C ASP A 514 -50.56 28.89 20.51
N GLU A 515 -50.24 30.18 20.34
CA GLU A 515 -49.89 30.75 19.03
C GLU A 515 -48.56 30.17 18.52
N TYR A 516 -47.60 29.95 19.42
CA TYR A 516 -46.33 29.30 19.10
C TYR A 516 -46.53 27.85 18.64
N LEU A 517 -47.41 27.10 19.31
CA LEU A 517 -47.80 25.76 18.86
C LEU A 517 -48.54 25.81 17.51
N HIS A 518 -49.40 26.80 17.28
CA HIS A 518 -50.15 26.92 16.04
C HIS A 518 -49.26 27.28 14.83
N LEU A 519 -48.20 28.08 15.02
CA LEU A 519 -47.18 28.34 13.99
C LEU A 519 -46.22 27.14 13.79
N ARG A 520 -45.88 26.43 14.87
CA ARG A 520 -44.97 25.27 14.86
C ARG A 520 -45.61 23.99 14.31
N TYR A 521 -46.93 23.83 14.45
CA TYR A 521 -47.67 22.61 14.10
C TYR A 521 -48.92 22.84 13.21
N GLY A 522 -49.25 24.08 12.86
CA GLY A 522 -50.53 24.45 12.21
C GLY A 522 -50.78 23.93 10.80
N GLN A 523 -49.82 23.25 10.17
CA GLN A 523 -50.06 22.58 8.89
C GLN A 523 -50.60 21.14 9.03
N TYR A 524 -50.89 20.65 10.24
CA TYR A 524 -51.51 19.33 10.41
C TYR A 524 -53.06 19.29 10.33
N LYS A 525 -53.72 20.41 10.00
CA LYS A 525 -55.20 20.46 9.87
C LYS A 525 -55.71 21.23 8.64
N GLN A 526 -55.15 21.00 7.45
CA GLN A 526 -55.83 21.32 6.18
C GLN A 526 -55.66 20.27 5.05
N GLN A 527 -55.34 19.01 5.39
CA GLN A 527 -55.34 17.91 4.40
C GLN A 527 -56.17 16.68 4.81
N ASN A 528 -57.13 16.81 5.73
CA ASN A 528 -58.11 15.75 6.01
C ASN A 528 -59.54 16.30 6.14
N LEU A 529 -59.97 17.08 5.15
CA LEU A 529 -61.39 17.19 4.81
C LEU A 529 -61.58 16.51 3.45
N ASN A 530 -61.81 15.20 3.49
CA ASN A 530 -62.55 14.52 2.44
C ASN A 530 -63.96 14.23 2.98
N PRO A 531 -65.02 14.83 2.41
CA PRO A 531 -66.38 14.72 2.91
C PRO A 531 -67.04 13.45 2.36
N LYS A 532 -66.89 12.31 3.03
CA LYS A 532 -67.79 11.16 2.87
C LYS A 532 -67.90 10.38 4.17
N HIS A 533 -68.83 10.78 5.05
CA HIS A 533 -69.90 9.89 5.49
C HIS A 533 -70.94 10.63 6.37
N LYS A 534 -72.17 10.65 5.83
CA LYS A 534 -73.50 10.67 6.47
C LYS A 534 -73.95 11.94 7.21
N GLU A 535 -74.69 12.77 6.46
CA GLU A 535 -76.01 13.21 6.91
C GLU A 535 -76.83 11.98 7.35
N THR A 536 -77.21 11.99 8.62
CA THR A 536 -78.60 11.78 8.99
C THR A 536 -79.12 13.11 9.48
N SER A 537 -79.89 13.77 8.61
CA SER A 537 -81.01 14.72 8.81
C SER A 537 -80.89 15.89 7.86
#